data_AF-A0C0N3-F1
#
_entry.id   AF-A0C0N3-F1
#
_cell.length_a   1.000
_cell.length_b   1.000
_cell.length_c   1.000
_cell.angle_alpha   90.00
_cell.angle_beta   90.00
_cell.angle_gamma   90.00
#
_symmetry.space_group_name_H-M   'P 1'
#
loop_
_entity.id
_entity.type
_entity.pdbx_description
1 polymer ?
#
loop_
_entity_poly.entity_id
_entity_poly.type
_entity_poly.pdbx_seq_one_letter_code
_entity_poly.pdbx_strand_id
1 'polypeptide(L)'
;MDKVLKNIQYTLGIQFYQVEITQYEQKELQQMFCVIKDKMHCLESQNYTIEKEVRALKSENDELQYFIQEKKQILNQLRSLIEILEVSQEDQQLDGDSLIKIYHILQTYTPRKQQVGIDILLNIQTEEQQILQLKKLLQSIENQTIALDMNDLFWSCIRCSKILQEGQNEQTCIYHSGKLKYYSCRSCGADEYFTCCHQCRDCNSGCKIGLHKP
;
A
#
# COMPACT_ATOMS: atom_id res chain seq x y z
N MET A 1 -16.62 -41.23 12.53
CA MET A 1 -15.82 -41.25 11.29
C MET A 1 -14.62 -42.21 11.37
N ASP A 2 -14.09 -42.52 12.54
CA ASP A 2 -12.89 -43.38 12.70
C ASP A 2 -13.04 -44.85 12.28
N LYS A 3 -14.26 -45.41 12.26
CA LYS A 3 -14.49 -46.79 11.80
C LYS A 3 -14.49 -46.93 10.27
N VAL A 4 -14.79 -45.86 9.54
CA VAL A 4 -14.87 -45.90 8.06
C VAL A 4 -13.47 -45.83 7.45
N LEU A 5 -12.55 -45.08 8.05
CA LEU A 5 -11.16 -44.98 7.58
C LEU A 5 -10.37 -46.30 7.74
N LYS A 6 -10.69 -47.11 8.76
CA LYS A 6 -10.04 -48.41 8.98
C LYS A 6 -10.36 -49.46 7.92
N ASN A 7 -11.54 -49.41 7.30
CA ASN A 7 -11.93 -50.39 6.28
C ASN A 7 -11.35 -50.10 4.89
N ILE A 8 -10.95 -48.86 4.60
CA ILE A 8 -10.31 -48.51 3.32
C ILE A 8 -8.82 -48.90 3.32
N GLN A 9 -8.17 -48.95 4.50
CA GLN A 9 -6.74 -49.28 4.63
C GLN A 9 -6.38 -50.71 4.20
N TYR A 10 -7.31 -51.67 4.32
CA TYR A 10 -7.01 -53.08 4.02
C TYR A 10 -7.10 -53.44 2.54
N THR A 11 -7.72 -52.62 1.70
CA THR A 11 -8.01 -53.00 0.29
C THR A 11 -6.95 -52.54 -0.71
N LEU A 12 -6.08 -51.59 -0.35
CA LEU A 12 -5.16 -50.98 -1.32
C LEU A 12 -3.68 -51.33 -1.13
N GLY A 13 -3.30 -52.07 -0.08
CA GLY A 13 -1.89 -52.45 0.14
C GLY A 13 -0.92 -51.25 0.27
N ILE A 14 -1.44 -50.05 0.51
CA ILE A 14 -0.64 -48.84 0.66
C ILE A 14 -0.07 -48.85 2.07
N GLN A 15 1.23 -49.14 2.20
CA GLN A 15 1.97 -48.91 3.43
C GLN A 15 2.00 -47.41 3.70
N PHE A 16 1.21 -46.95 4.67
CA PHE A 16 1.34 -45.60 5.21
C PHE A 16 2.62 -45.54 6.02
N TYR A 17 3.67 -44.99 5.42
CA TYR A 17 4.84 -44.57 6.16
C TYR A 17 4.41 -43.45 7.10
N GLN A 18 4.44 -43.72 8.42
CA GLN A 18 4.32 -42.66 9.41
C GLN A 18 5.56 -41.79 9.28
N VAL A 19 5.38 -40.60 8.70
CA VAL A 19 6.41 -39.57 8.68
C VAL A 19 6.53 -39.05 10.11
N GLU A 20 7.57 -39.48 10.82
CA GLU A 20 7.90 -38.91 12.13
C GLU A 20 8.51 -37.53 11.91
N ILE A 21 7.70 -36.48 12.16
CA ILE A 21 8.18 -35.10 12.15
C ILE A 21 9.04 -34.90 13.39
N THR A 22 10.28 -34.50 13.19
CA THR A 22 11.20 -34.18 14.30
C THR A 22 10.73 -32.94 15.06
N GLN A 23 11.09 -32.84 16.35
CA GLN A 23 10.77 -31.63 17.14
C GLN A 23 11.32 -30.34 16.51
N TYR A 24 12.43 -30.44 15.77
CA TYR A 24 13.01 -29.32 15.04
C TYR A 24 12.11 -28.86 13.89
N GLU A 25 11.66 -29.79 13.04
CA GLU A 25 10.73 -29.49 11.94
C GLU A 25 9.39 -28.97 12.47
N GLN A 26 8.91 -29.49 13.59
CA GLN A 26 7.69 -28.98 14.24
C GLN A 26 7.85 -27.51 14.66
N LYS A 27 9.03 -27.12 15.15
CA LYS A 27 9.30 -25.72 15.50
C LYS A 27 9.43 -24.82 14.28
N GLU A 28 10.11 -25.26 13.22
CA GLU A 28 10.18 -24.50 11.97
C GLU A 28 8.78 -24.28 11.36
N LEU A 29 7.94 -25.30 11.37
CA LEU A 29 6.54 -25.20 10.94
C LEU A 29 5.79 -24.16 11.78
N GLN A 30 5.91 -24.19 13.11
CA GLN A 30 5.29 -23.20 13.99
C GLN A 30 5.75 -21.77 13.66
N GLN A 31 7.05 -21.57 13.44
CA GLN A 31 7.59 -20.26 13.07
C GLN A 31 7.04 -19.79 11.72
N MET A 32 6.97 -20.67 10.72
CA MET A 32 6.36 -20.34 9.43
C MET A 32 4.88 -20.00 9.57
N PHE A 33 4.13 -20.73 10.39
CA PHE A 33 2.72 -20.43 10.66
C PHE A 33 2.54 -19.05 11.32
N CYS A 34 3.42 -18.66 12.25
CA CYS A 34 3.40 -17.32 12.82
C CYS A 34 3.63 -16.24 11.75
N VAL A 35 4.64 -16.39 10.90
CA VAL A 35 4.92 -15.43 9.81
C VAL A 35 3.75 -15.35 8.83
N ILE A 36 3.14 -16.48 8.46
CA ILE A 36 1.97 -16.52 7.59
C ILE A 36 0.80 -15.81 8.24
N LYS A 37 0.53 -16.08 9.52
CA LYS A 37 -0.55 -15.46 10.29
C LYS A 37 -0.40 -13.94 10.36
N ASP A 38 0.80 -13.45 10.65
CA ASP A 38 1.07 -12.01 10.71
C ASP A 38 0.89 -11.33 9.35
N LYS A 39 1.36 -12.00 8.28
CA LYS A 39 1.14 -11.52 6.90
C LYS A 39 -0.35 -11.51 6.54
N MET A 40 -1.12 -12.52 6.93
CA MET A 40 -2.56 -12.56 6.72
C MET A 40 -3.25 -11.38 7.42
N HIS A 41 -2.91 -11.11 8.68
CA HIS A 41 -3.46 -9.96 9.41
C HIS A 41 -3.10 -8.62 8.75
N CYS A 42 -1.86 -8.48 8.25
CA CYS A 42 -1.45 -7.29 7.51
C CYS A 42 -2.28 -7.10 6.23
N LEU A 43 -2.49 -8.18 5.46
CA LEU A 43 -3.31 -8.16 4.25
C LEU A 43 -4.79 -7.85 4.55
N GLU A 44 -5.34 -8.38 5.65
CA GLU A 44 -6.70 -8.06 6.10
C GLU A 44 -6.84 -6.56 6.43
N SER A 45 -5.85 -5.97 7.12
CA SER A 45 -5.84 -4.54 7.42
C SER A 45 -5.70 -3.68 6.15
N GLN A 46 -4.92 -4.13 5.16
CA GLN A 46 -4.80 -3.45 3.87
C GLN A 46 -6.12 -3.52 3.08
N ASN A 47 -6.74 -4.70 3.01
CA ASN A 47 -8.04 -4.89 2.37
C ASN A 47 -9.11 -3.97 2.98
N TYR A 48 -9.16 -3.87 4.31
CA TYR A 48 -10.08 -2.96 4.98
C TYR A 48 -9.88 -1.49 4.57
N THR A 49 -8.63 -1.06 4.41
CA THR A 49 -8.30 0.30 3.96
C THR A 49 -8.76 0.53 2.52
N ILE A 50 -8.47 -0.42 1.63
CA ILE A 50 -8.90 -0.37 0.22
C ILE A 50 -10.43 -0.34 0.12
N GLU A 51 -11.15 -1.15 0.89
CA GLU A 51 -12.61 -1.14 0.91
C GLU A 51 -13.20 0.19 1.37
N LYS A 52 -12.52 0.89 2.27
CA LYS A 52 -12.91 2.24 2.69
C LYS A 52 -12.72 3.25 1.56
N GLU A 53 -11.59 3.21 0.86
CA GLU A 53 -11.31 4.08 -0.29
C GLU A 53 -12.29 3.83 -1.44
N VAL A 54 -12.59 2.57 -1.76
CA VAL A 54 -13.58 2.20 -2.78
C VAL A 54 -14.96 2.75 -2.45
N ARG A 55 -15.37 2.76 -1.17
CA ARG A 55 -16.64 3.37 -0.74
C ARG A 55 -16.63 4.88 -0.91
N ALA A 56 -15.53 5.55 -0.57
CA ALA A 56 -15.41 7.00 -0.75
C ALA A 56 -15.49 7.39 -2.24
N LEU A 57 -14.74 6.69 -3.11
CA LEU A 57 -14.76 6.94 -4.55
C LEU A 57 -16.13 6.66 -5.18
N LYS A 58 -16.86 5.64 -4.70
CA LYS A 58 -18.24 5.39 -5.15
C LYS A 58 -19.16 6.56 -4.79
N SER A 59 -19.08 7.08 -3.56
CA SER A 59 -19.86 8.24 -3.13
C SER A 59 -19.57 9.47 -4.01
N GLU A 60 -18.30 9.73 -4.29
CA GLU A 60 -17.90 10.85 -5.17
C GLU A 60 -18.41 10.66 -6.60
N ASN A 61 -18.34 9.44 -7.14
CA ASN A 61 -18.88 9.14 -8.46
C ASN A 61 -20.41 9.32 -8.52
N ASP A 62 -21.13 8.92 -7.47
CA ASP A 62 -22.60 9.11 -7.39
C ASP A 62 -22.95 10.61 -7.39
N GLU A 63 -22.18 11.44 -6.67
CA GLU A 63 -22.33 12.91 -6.72
C GLU A 63 -22.04 13.48 -8.12
N LEU A 64 -21.00 13.00 -8.78
CA LEU A 64 -20.67 13.41 -10.16
C LEU A 64 -21.76 13.01 -11.16
N GLN A 65 -22.33 11.81 -11.04
CA GLN A 65 -23.45 11.37 -11.88
C GLN A 65 -24.68 12.26 -11.70
N TYR A 66 -24.99 12.64 -10.44
CA TYR A 66 -26.04 13.60 -10.15
C TYR A 66 -25.79 14.94 -10.86
N PHE A 67 -24.57 15.48 -10.81
CA PHE A 67 -24.23 16.72 -11.52
C PHE A 67 -24.33 16.60 -13.05
N ILE A 68 -23.93 15.46 -13.61
CA ILE A 68 -24.07 15.20 -15.05
C ILE A 68 -25.55 15.20 -15.44
N GLN A 69 -26.41 14.60 -14.62
CA GLN A 69 -27.86 14.57 -14.84
C GLN A 69 -28.47 15.98 -14.78
N GLU A 70 -28.11 16.81 -13.80
CA GLU A 70 -28.55 18.21 -13.72
C GLU A 70 -28.12 19.00 -14.97
N LYS A 71 -26.85 18.88 -15.39
CA LYS A 71 -26.36 19.55 -16.60
C LYS A 71 -27.11 19.10 -17.86
N LYS A 72 -27.44 17.80 -17.96
CA LYS A 72 -28.22 17.27 -19.09
C LYS A 72 -29.64 17.85 -19.12
N GLN A 73 -30.27 18.04 -17.96
CA GLN A 73 -31.57 18.70 -17.87
C GLN A 73 -31.50 20.16 -18.35
N ILE A 74 -30.48 20.91 -17.92
CA ILE A 74 -30.26 22.31 -18.36
C ILE A 74 -30.02 22.36 -19.87
N LEU A 75 -29.19 21.48 -20.42
CA LEU A 75 -28.95 21.40 -21.86
C LEU A 75 -30.23 21.11 -22.66
N ASN A 76 -31.09 20.23 -22.15
CA ASN A 76 -32.38 19.95 -22.78
C ASN A 76 -33.31 21.17 -22.73
N GLN A 77 -33.36 21.89 -21.60
CA GLN A 77 -34.11 23.14 -21.50
C GLN A 77 -33.60 24.18 -22.51
N LEU A 78 -32.27 24.35 -22.63
CA LEU A 78 -31.68 25.25 -23.60
C LEU A 78 -31.99 24.86 -25.05
N ARG A 79 -31.97 23.56 -25.38
CA ARG A 79 -32.40 23.09 -26.71
C ARG A 79 -33.84 23.44 -27.02
N SER A 80 -34.77 23.19 -26.08
CA SER A 80 -36.17 23.57 -26.28
C SER A 80 -36.35 25.07 -26.46
N LEU A 81 -35.54 25.90 -25.79
CA LEU A 81 -35.55 27.35 -26.00
C LEU A 81 -35.06 27.72 -27.40
N ILE A 82 -33.99 27.08 -27.89
CA ILE A 82 -33.49 27.29 -29.26
C ILE A 82 -34.55 26.90 -30.28
N GLU A 83 -35.20 25.74 -30.13
CA GLU A 83 -36.27 25.29 -31.03
C GLU A 83 -37.45 26.29 -31.08
N ILE A 84 -37.86 26.84 -29.94
CA ILE A 84 -38.91 27.89 -29.90
C ILE A 84 -38.46 29.15 -30.66
N LEU A 85 -37.20 29.56 -30.48
CA LEU A 85 -36.64 30.73 -31.17
C LEU A 85 -36.54 30.51 -32.69
N GLU A 86 -36.15 29.33 -33.14
CA GLU A 86 -36.07 28.98 -34.56
C GLU A 86 -37.45 28.96 -35.22
N VAL A 87 -38.45 28.31 -34.60
CA VAL A 87 -39.83 28.27 -35.12
C VAL A 87 -40.46 29.66 -35.20
N SER A 88 -40.12 30.56 -34.28
CA SER A 88 -40.63 31.93 -34.28
C SER A 88 -40.07 32.83 -35.38
N GLN A 89 -38.97 32.43 -36.05
CA GLN A 89 -38.42 33.17 -37.18
C GLN A 89 -39.16 32.90 -38.49
N GLU A 90 -39.96 31.83 -38.58
CA GLU A 90 -40.55 31.39 -39.85
C GLU A 90 -41.98 31.88 -40.13
N ASP A 91 -42.83 32.31 -39.16
CA ASP A 91 -44.11 32.97 -39.57
C ASP A 91 -45.02 33.71 -38.52
N GLN A 92 -44.69 33.98 -37.25
CA GLN A 92 -45.66 34.64 -36.33
C GLN A 92 -45.06 35.49 -35.19
N GLN A 93 -45.74 36.59 -34.84
CA GLN A 93 -45.42 37.46 -33.70
C GLN A 93 -45.32 36.64 -32.40
N LEU A 94 -44.13 36.61 -31.80
CA LEU A 94 -43.89 36.03 -30.48
C LEU A 94 -44.78 36.71 -29.43
N ASP A 95 -45.56 35.91 -28.72
CA ASP A 95 -46.27 36.33 -27.50
C ASP A 95 -45.26 36.74 -26.41
N GLY A 96 -45.36 38.00 -25.97
CA GLY A 96 -44.45 38.61 -25.00
C GLY A 96 -44.38 37.87 -23.66
N ASP A 97 -45.42 37.14 -23.27
CA ASP A 97 -45.45 36.38 -22.01
C ASP A 97 -44.45 35.21 -22.01
N SER A 98 -44.16 34.63 -23.18
CA SER A 98 -43.18 33.54 -23.30
C SER A 98 -41.75 34.05 -23.13
N LEU A 99 -41.44 35.25 -23.63
CA LEU A 99 -40.14 35.90 -23.46
C LEU A 99 -39.87 36.31 -22.01
N ILE A 100 -40.90 36.79 -21.31
CA ILE A 100 -40.80 37.17 -19.89
C ILE A 100 -40.47 35.95 -19.01
N LYS A 101 -41.07 34.79 -19.28
CA LYS A 101 -40.74 33.54 -18.56
C LYS A 101 -39.30 33.09 -18.76
N ILE A 102 -38.80 33.16 -20.00
CA ILE A 102 -37.41 32.80 -20.32
C ILE A 102 -36.43 33.76 -19.64
N TYR A 103 -36.73 35.06 -19.67
CA TYR A 103 -35.93 36.09 -19.01
C TYR A 103 -35.84 35.86 -17.49
N HIS A 104 -36.94 35.48 -16.85
CA HIS A 104 -36.96 35.19 -15.42
C HIS A 104 -36.17 33.92 -15.04
N ILE A 105 -36.18 32.89 -15.89
CA ILE A 105 -35.38 31.67 -15.71
C ILE A 105 -33.87 32.00 -15.83
N LEU A 106 -33.49 32.83 -16.80
CA LEU A 106 -32.10 33.25 -16.98
C LEU A 106 -31.59 34.15 -15.84
N GLN A 107 -32.43 35.05 -15.32
CA GLN A 107 -32.04 35.93 -14.20
C GLN A 107 -31.89 35.18 -12.86
N THR A 108 -32.60 34.07 -12.67
CA THR A 108 -32.51 33.27 -11.44
C THR A 108 -31.35 32.27 -11.47
N TYR A 109 -30.79 32.00 -12.65
CA TYR A 109 -29.64 31.12 -12.80
C TYR A 109 -28.34 31.83 -12.40
N THR A 110 -27.95 31.68 -11.14
CA THR A 110 -26.63 32.11 -10.66
C THR A 110 -25.62 30.97 -10.85
N PRO A 111 -24.58 31.14 -11.68
CA PRO A 111 -23.57 30.09 -11.89
C PRO A 111 -22.75 29.91 -10.61
N ARG A 112 -23.19 29.01 -9.73
CA ARG A 112 -22.62 28.79 -8.40
C ARG A 112 -21.21 28.16 -8.37
N LYS A 113 -20.59 27.80 -9.51
CA LYS A 113 -19.44 26.86 -9.51
C LYS A 113 -18.30 27.14 -10.49
N GLN A 114 -18.09 28.38 -10.95
CA GLN A 114 -16.84 28.69 -11.69
C GLN A 114 -15.59 28.57 -10.80
N GLN A 115 -15.69 28.82 -9.50
CA GLN A 115 -14.55 28.72 -8.57
C GLN A 115 -14.09 27.28 -8.32
N VAL A 116 -15.01 26.33 -8.15
CA VAL A 116 -14.65 24.92 -7.84
C VAL A 116 -13.80 24.28 -8.94
N GLY A 117 -14.07 24.59 -10.21
CA GLY A 117 -13.26 24.08 -11.32
C GLY A 117 -11.84 24.68 -11.36
N ILE A 118 -11.71 25.96 -10.97
CA ILE A 118 -10.41 26.64 -10.89
C ILE A 118 -9.58 26.09 -9.74
N ASP A 119 -10.21 25.85 -8.58
CA ASP A 119 -9.53 25.30 -7.40
C ASP A 119 -9.02 23.86 -7.67
N ILE A 120 -9.81 23.04 -8.36
CA ILE A 120 -9.38 21.69 -8.76
C ILE A 120 -8.20 21.76 -9.74
N LEU A 121 -8.24 22.66 -10.73
CA LEU A 121 -7.13 22.83 -11.68
C LEU A 121 -5.84 23.30 -11.00
N LEU A 122 -5.94 24.21 -10.03
CA LEU A 122 -4.79 24.67 -9.25
C LEU A 122 -4.21 23.54 -8.39
N ASN A 123 -5.06 22.70 -7.78
CA ASN A 123 -4.62 21.55 -7.00
C ASN A 123 -3.87 20.53 -7.87
N ILE A 124 -4.43 20.18 -9.04
CA ILE A 124 -3.78 19.26 -9.99
C ILE A 124 -2.41 19.80 -10.42
N GLN A 125 -2.31 21.08 -10.78
CA GLN A 125 -1.03 21.69 -11.14
C GLN A 125 0.00 21.65 -10.00
N THR A 126 -0.46 21.83 -8.76
CA THR A 126 0.40 21.77 -7.58
C THR A 126 0.93 20.36 -7.34
N GLU A 127 0.05 19.36 -7.45
CA GLU A 127 0.41 17.94 -7.29
C GLU A 127 1.39 17.48 -8.38
N GLU A 128 1.18 17.89 -9.64
CA GLU A 128 2.12 17.60 -10.74
C GLU A 128 3.53 18.13 -10.46
N GLN A 129 3.63 19.34 -9.91
CA GLN A 129 4.93 19.92 -9.52
C GLN A 129 5.60 19.14 -8.39
N GLN A 130 4.83 18.71 -7.39
CA GLN A 130 5.35 17.89 -6.28
C GLN A 130 5.86 16.54 -6.78
N ILE A 131 5.11 15.87 -7.67
CA ILE A 131 5.53 14.60 -8.28
C ILE A 131 6.85 14.78 -9.04
N LEU A 132 6.99 15.89 -9.78
CA LEU A 132 8.23 16.18 -10.51
C LEU A 132 9.42 16.40 -9.57
N GLN A 133 9.22 17.07 -8.44
CA GLN A 133 10.27 17.25 -7.42
C GLN A 133 10.68 15.93 -6.78
N LEU A 134 9.72 15.06 -6.43
CA LEU A 134 10.00 13.74 -5.87
C LEU A 134 10.78 12.85 -6.83
N LYS A 135 10.44 12.88 -8.13
CA LYS A 135 11.19 12.14 -9.16
C LYS A 135 12.66 12.58 -9.24
N LYS A 136 12.94 13.89 -9.13
CA LYS A 136 14.33 14.40 -9.13
C LYS A 136 15.10 13.96 -7.89
N LEU A 137 14.46 13.97 -6.72
CA LEU A 137 15.09 13.49 -5.48
C LEU A 137 15.41 12.00 -5.57
N LEU A 138 14.48 11.19 -6.07
CA LEU A 138 14.68 9.75 -6.23
C LEU A 138 15.85 9.44 -7.16
N GLN A 139 15.93 10.12 -8.31
CA GLN A 139 17.06 10.01 -9.22
C GLN A 139 18.39 10.44 -8.57
N SER A 140 18.39 11.47 -7.72
CA SER A 140 19.59 11.89 -6.98
C SER A 140 20.05 10.81 -5.99
N ILE A 141 19.13 10.15 -5.29
CA ILE A 141 19.44 9.07 -4.34
C ILE A 141 20.00 7.85 -5.08
N GLU A 142 19.40 7.48 -6.21
CA GLU A 142 19.90 6.37 -7.04
C GLU A 142 21.32 6.64 -7.52
N ASN A 143 21.61 7.84 -8.02
CA ASN A 143 22.95 8.22 -8.44
C ASN A 143 23.97 8.16 -7.30
N GLN A 144 23.59 8.60 -6.09
CA GLN A 144 24.45 8.51 -4.91
C GLN A 144 24.70 7.06 -4.49
N THR A 145 23.69 6.20 -4.61
CA THR A 145 23.80 4.78 -4.24
C THR A 145 24.72 4.06 -5.21
N ILE A 146 24.57 4.29 -6.52
CA ILE A 146 25.49 3.77 -7.54
C ILE A 146 26.92 4.26 -7.29
N ALA A 147 27.10 5.53 -6.94
CA ALA A 147 28.43 6.05 -6.63
C ALA A 147 29.05 5.41 -5.37
N LEU A 148 28.24 5.04 -4.37
CA LEU A 148 28.70 4.31 -3.20
C LEU A 148 29.05 2.86 -3.53
N ASP A 149 28.25 2.18 -4.33
CA ASP A 149 28.50 0.80 -4.76
C ASP A 149 29.75 0.67 -5.63
N MET A 150 30.07 1.69 -6.43
CA MET A 150 31.26 1.71 -7.30
C MET A 150 32.55 2.10 -6.56
N ASN A 151 32.44 2.58 -5.31
CA ASN A 151 33.60 2.82 -4.48
C ASN A 151 33.89 1.55 -3.65
N ASP A 152 34.83 0.72 -4.10
CA ASP A 152 35.36 -0.47 -3.42
C ASP A 152 35.92 -0.20 -1.99
N LEU A 153 35.83 1.04 -1.52
CA LEU A 153 36.24 1.51 -0.20
C LEU A 153 35.28 1.06 0.92
N PHE A 154 34.16 0.39 0.61
CA PHE A 154 33.20 -0.07 1.63
C PHE A 154 33.04 -1.59 1.62
N TRP A 155 33.03 -2.19 2.81
CA TRP A 155 32.78 -3.62 3.00
C TRP A 155 31.76 -3.84 4.12
N SER A 156 31.01 -4.94 4.04
CA SER A 156 29.99 -5.29 5.02
C SER A 156 30.53 -6.27 6.05
N CYS A 157 30.38 -5.98 7.34
CA CYS A 157 30.86 -6.86 8.38
C CYS A 157 29.96 -8.11 8.52
N ILE A 158 30.48 -9.32 8.32
CA ILE A 158 29.69 -10.57 8.45
C ILE A 158 29.14 -10.83 9.86
N ARG A 159 29.68 -10.16 10.88
CA ARG A 159 29.30 -10.36 12.28
C ARG A 159 28.12 -9.49 12.73
N CYS A 160 28.08 -8.25 12.25
CA CYS A 160 27.11 -7.24 12.69
C CYS A 160 26.39 -6.54 11.53
N SER A 161 26.69 -6.91 10.29
CA SER A 161 26.13 -6.37 9.03
C SER A 161 26.29 -4.86 8.84
N LYS A 162 27.20 -4.23 9.60
CA LYS A 162 27.52 -2.80 9.45
C LYS A 162 28.44 -2.63 8.24
N ILE A 163 28.10 -1.68 7.37
CA ILE A 163 28.97 -1.25 6.26
C ILE A 163 30.05 -0.33 6.83
N LEU A 164 31.30 -0.61 6.50
CA LEU A 164 32.48 0.09 7.02
C LEU A 164 33.37 0.51 5.87
N GLN A 165 34.04 1.64 6.08
CA GLN A 165 35.06 2.09 5.17
C GLN A 165 36.36 1.29 5.37
N GLU A 166 37.10 1.04 4.30
CA GLU A 166 38.43 0.45 4.33
C GLU A 166 39.36 1.28 5.22
N GLY A 167 40.15 0.61 6.07
CA GLY A 167 40.98 1.26 7.10
C GLY A 167 40.26 1.60 8.41
N GLN A 168 38.93 1.57 8.49
CA GLN A 168 38.15 1.83 9.71
C GLN A 168 37.74 0.54 10.45
N ASN A 169 38.69 -0.35 10.75
CA ASN A 169 38.44 -1.56 11.53
C ASN A 169 38.76 -1.36 13.02
N GLU A 170 37.89 -0.63 13.72
CA GLU A 170 38.01 -0.43 15.16
C GLU A 170 37.46 -1.63 15.95
N GLN A 171 37.88 -1.78 17.22
CA GLN A 171 37.34 -2.78 18.15
C GLN A 171 35.95 -2.39 18.67
N THR A 172 35.04 -2.02 17.78
CA THR A 172 33.69 -1.53 18.08
C THR A 172 32.60 -2.46 17.54
N CYS A 173 32.98 -3.61 16.94
CA CYS A 173 32.02 -4.61 16.48
C CYS A 173 31.36 -5.29 17.67
N ILE A 174 30.09 -4.99 17.90
CA ILE A 174 29.23 -5.68 18.85
C ILE A 174 28.56 -6.84 18.11
N TYR A 175 28.85 -8.08 18.53
CA TYR A 175 28.34 -9.27 17.84
C TYR A 175 28.14 -10.46 18.76
N HIS A 176 27.40 -11.46 18.26
CA HIS A 176 27.25 -12.75 18.92
C HIS A 176 28.26 -13.76 18.38
N SER A 177 29.15 -14.26 19.24
CA SER A 177 30.10 -15.33 18.85
C SER A 177 29.47 -16.74 18.82
N GLY A 178 28.24 -16.87 19.34
CA GLY A 178 27.50 -18.13 19.38
C GLY A 178 26.67 -18.35 18.11
N LYS A 179 26.18 -19.58 17.93
CA LYS A 179 25.25 -19.90 16.84
C LYS A 179 23.84 -19.43 17.23
N LEU A 180 23.06 -19.00 16.24
CA LEU A 180 21.62 -18.80 16.42
C LEU A 180 20.97 -20.17 16.61
N LYS A 181 20.16 -20.32 17.64
CA LYS A 181 19.34 -21.50 17.90
C LYS A 181 17.90 -21.08 18.09
N TYR A 182 16.98 -21.92 17.64
CA TYR A 182 15.56 -21.70 17.80
C TYR A 182 15.06 -22.36 19.08
N TYR A 183 15.05 -21.63 20.19
CA TYR A 183 14.41 -21.98 21.48
C TYR A 183 13.93 -20.68 22.15
N SER A 184 13.49 -20.72 23.40
CA SER A 184 13.08 -19.51 24.12
C SER A 184 14.27 -18.67 24.58
N CYS A 185 14.32 -17.41 24.16
CA CYS A 185 15.23 -16.39 24.67
C CYS A 185 15.02 -16.20 26.18
N ARG A 186 16.11 -16.15 26.96
CA ARG A 186 16.06 -16.04 28.42
C ARG A 186 15.47 -14.72 28.93
N SER A 187 15.51 -13.66 28.12
CA SER A 187 15.00 -12.33 28.49
C SER A 187 13.52 -12.14 28.13
N CYS A 188 13.16 -12.27 26.85
CA CYS A 188 11.79 -11.99 26.37
C CYS A 188 10.95 -13.24 26.00
N GLY A 189 11.53 -14.45 26.03
CA GLY A 189 10.84 -15.67 25.61
C GLY A 189 10.72 -15.88 24.09
N ALA A 190 11.24 -14.98 23.26
CA ALA A 190 11.22 -15.11 21.79
C ALA A 190 11.83 -16.43 21.29
N ASP A 191 11.42 -16.87 20.10
CA ASP A 191 11.72 -18.21 19.56
C ASP A 191 13.14 -18.41 19.02
N GLU A 192 13.99 -17.40 19.12
CA GLU A 192 15.40 -17.46 18.75
C GLU A 192 16.31 -16.91 19.84
N TYR A 193 17.51 -17.46 19.95
CA TYR A 193 18.54 -16.94 20.85
C TYR A 193 19.94 -17.31 20.35
N PHE A 194 20.95 -16.56 20.78
CA PHE A 194 22.35 -16.89 20.51
C PHE A 194 22.97 -17.71 21.65
N THR A 195 23.69 -18.78 21.31
CA THR A 195 24.31 -19.67 22.32
C THR A 195 25.39 -19.00 23.17
N CYS A 196 25.87 -17.80 22.83
CA CYS A 196 26.86 -17.11 23.65
C CYS A 196 26.28 -16.42 24.89
N CYS A 197 25.00 -16.04 24.86
CA CYS A 197 24.39 -15.21 25.89
C CYS A 197 22.96 -15.63 26.25
N HIS A 198 22.37 -16.55 25.50
CA HIS A 198 20.99 -17.00 25.70
C HIS A 198 19.94 -15.90 25.49
N GLN A 199 20.24 -14.90 24.67
CA GLN A 199 19.37 -13.77 24.34
C GLN A 199 19.11 -13.68 22.82
N CYS A 200 17.95 -13.16 22.41
CA CYS A 200 17.60 -12.89 21.01
C CYS A 200 18.25 -11.58 20.51
N ARG A 201 18.15 -11.33 19.19
CA ARG A 201 18.64 -10.08 18.57
C ARG A 201 18.02 -8.82 19.18
N ASP A 202 16.73 -8.87 19.51
CA ASP A 202 16.00 -7.71 20.04
C ASP A 202 16.36 -7.38 21.49
N CYS A 203 16.68 -8.41 22.29
CA CYS A 203 17.09 -8.23 23.68
C CYS A 203 18.55 -7.79 23.82
N ASN A 204 19.40 -8.21 22.89
CA ASN A 204 20.82 -7.88 22.93
C ASN A 204 21.41 -7.91 21.51
N SER A 205 21.91 -6.77 21.04
CA SER A 205 22.55 -6.65 19.72
C SER A 205 23.87 -7.42 19.61
N GLY A 206 24.55 -7.73 20.73
CA GLY A 206 25.74 -8.57 20.74
C GLY A 206 26.35 -8.79 22.12
N CYS A 207 26.79 -10.02 22.39
CA CYS A 207 27.36 -10.43 23.68
C CYS A 207 28.87 -10.19 23.82
N LYS A 208 29.55 -9.83 22.71
CA LYS A 208 31.00 -9.58 22.67
C LYS A 208 31.31 -8.36 21.83
N ILE A 209 32.45 -7.75 22.14
CA ILE A 209 33.03 -6.62 21.40
C ILE A 209 34.35 -7.10 20.77
N GLY A 210 34.61 -6.72 19.53
CA GLY A 210 35.87 -7.01 18.86
C GLY A 210 36.03 -6.27 17.53
N LEU A 211 36.98 -6.72 16.71
CA LEU A 211 37.16 -6.20 15.36
C LEU A 211 36.04 -6.67 14.42
N HIS A 212 35.66 -5.79 13.49
CA HIS A 212 34.81 -6.12 12.38
C HIS A 212 35.53 -7.10 11.43
N LYS A 213 34.75 -7.92 10.70
CA LYS A 213 35.27 -8.93 9.77
C LYS A 213 34.55 -8.85 8.42
N PRO A 214 35.27 -8.78 7.29
CA PRO A 214 34.68 -8.85 5.95
C PRO A 214 33.94 -10.17 5.72
#